data_AF-A0ABD3IR77-F1
#
_entry.id   AF-A0ABD3IR77-F1
#
_cell.length_a   1.000
_cell.length_b   1.000
_cell.length_c   1.000
_cell.angle_alpha   90.00
_cell.angle_beta   90.00
_cell.angle_gamma   90.00
#
_symmetry.space_group_name_H-M   'P 1'
#
loop_
_entity.id
_entity.type
_entity.pdbx_description
1 polymer ?
#
loop_
_entity_poly.entity_id
_entity_poly.type
_entity_poly.pdbx_seq_one_letter_code
_entity_poly.pdbx_strand_id
1 'polypeptide(L)'
;MAEPENSLEAAAKTRIRKRKRNKKAAAQASEEAVGTEERSGEGELHESSKGAALKKKKKKKEKKSEALGQRKEKEEGSEYDKDEGGDDGRGEQEEGGEGGGGREEGEPREAKSAGSGIMSTVSFGDLGLSEHTANAIKDMGFQYMTQIQARAIPPLMEGKDVLGAARTGSGKTLAFLVPAVELLHSIHFSPRNGTGVVVICPTRELAIQTHAVAKELLKNHSQTLGLVIGGAARRTEAERIVKGVNLLVATPGRLLDHLQNTKGFIYKNLKCLIIDEADRILEANFEDEMRQIIKLLPKKRQTALFSATQTKKVEDLARLSFQTTPIYIDLDDGRTKVTNEGLQQGYCIAPSAKRFLLLYSFLKRNLSKKVMVFFSSCNSVKFHSELLKYIQVDCFDIHGKQKQQKRTTTFFDFCKAEKGILLCTDVAARGLDIPAVDWIVQYDPPDEPKEYIHRVGRTARGEGGKGNALLFLIPEELQFLRYLKAAKVPVKEYEYDEKKLANVQSHLEKLVANNYYLNKSAKDAYRSYILAYNSHSMKDIFNVHRLDLQAVAASFCFSCPPKVNLNIESNASKFRKKMRKVEGSRHGFSESSPYGRQKEGDTRQFVRY
;
A
#
# COMPACT_ATOMS: atom_id res chain seq x y z
N MET A 1 45.00 41.47 35.42
CA MET A 1 43.57 41.75 35.58
C MET A 1 42.80 40.65 34.90
N ALA A 2 42.24 39.73 35.67
CA ALA A 2 41.44 38.61 35.18
C ALA A 2 40.08 38.67 35.89
N GLU A 3 39.01 38.86 35.12
CA GLU A 3 37.62 38.85 35.59
C GLU A 3 36.85 37.64 35.00
N PRO A 4 35.75 37.18 35.63
CA PRO A 4 35.38 35.77 35.62
C PRO A 4 34.14 35.45 34.76
N GLU A 5 34.23 34.39 33.95
CA GLU A 5 33.11 33.84 33.13
C GLU A 5 32.13 32.93 33.90
N ASN A 6 32.20 32.81 35.23
CA ASN A 6 31.55 31.70 35.94
C ASN A 6 30.16 31.98 36.57
N SER A 7 29.52 33.12 36.26
CA SER A 7 28.25 33.51 36.90
C SER A 7 26.98 33.10 36.14
N LEU A 8 27.06 32.93 34.82
CA LEU A 8 25.88 32.61 33.97
C LEU A 8 25.52 31.12 33.97
N GLU A 9 26.50 30.23 34.09
CA GLU A 9 26.27 28.78 34.11
C GLU A 9 25.60 28.32 35.43
N ALA A 10 25.94 28.96 36.56
CA ALA A 10 25.36 28.67 37.86
C ALA A 10 23.87 29.05 37.94
N ALA A 11 23.47 30.15 37.29
CA ALA A 11 22.08 30.61 37.23
C ALA A 11 21.20 29.66 36.38
N ALA A 12 21.74 29.12 35.28
CA ALA A 12 21.04 28.17 34.41
C ALA A 12 20.81 26.82 35.09
N LYS A 13 21.82 26.28 35.79
CA LYS A 13 21.72 25.00 36.54
C LYS A 13 20.70 25.10 37.69
N THR A 14 20.59 26.27 38.34
CA THR A 14 19.62 26.51 39.42
C THR A 14 18.17 26.58 38.93
N ARG A 15 17.92 27.21 37.77
CA ARG A 15 16.57 27.26 37.14
C ARG A 15 16.08 25.88 36.68
N ILE A 16 16.98 25.02 36.19
CA ILE A 16 16.63 23.65 35.77
C ILE A 16 16.28 22.77 36.98
N ARG A 17 17.01 22.90 38.09
CA ARG A 17 16.70 22.18 39.34
C ARG A 17 15.35 22.60 39.94
N LYS A 18 15.01 23.90 39.93
CA LYS A 18 13.71 24.40 40.41
C LYS A 18 12.53 23.89 39.56
N ARG A 19 12.68 23.84 38.22
CA ARG A 19 11.67 23.27 37.30
C ARG A 19 11.47 21.77 37.49
N LYS A 20 12.53 21.00 37.75
CA LYS A 20 12.42 19.55 38.05
C LYS A 20 11.75 19.28 39.40
N ARG A 21 11.99 20.12 40.41
CA ARG A 21 11.38 19.98 41.75
C ARG A 21 9.87 20.28 41.72
N ASN A 22 9.43 21.31 40.98
CA ASN A 22 8.00 21.61 40.82
C ASN A 22 7.26 20.53 39.99
N LYS A 23 7.90 19.92 38.99
CA LYS A 23 7.31 18.79 38.25
C LYS A 23 7.15 17.52 39.10
N LYS A 24 8.05 17.29 40.05
CA LYS A 24 8.00 16.15 40.96
C LYS A 24 6.93 16.32 42.06
N ALA A 25 6.78 17.54 42.58
CA ALA A 25 5.72 17.88 43.52
C ALA A 25 4.31 17.80 42.89
N ALA A 26 4.16 18.23 41.63
CA ALA A 26 2.89 18.12 40.90
C ALA A 26 2.51 16.66 40.55
N ALA A 27 3.50 15.77 40.38
CA ALA A 27 3.27 14.35 40.14
C ALA A 27 2.90 13.59 41.44
N GLN A 28 3.51 13.93 42.57
CA GLN A 28 3.15 13.35 43.87
C GLN A 28 1.76 13.78 44.34
N ALA A 29 1.36 15.04 44.10
CA ALA A 29 0.00 15.52 44.41
C ALA A 29 -1.10 14.86 43.54
N SER A 30 -0.75 14.31 42.36
CA SER A 30 -1.68 13.55 41.52
C SER A 30 -1.77 12.06 41.85
N GLU A 31 -0.78 11.51 42.58
CA GLU A 31 -0.78 10.11 43.02
C GLU A 31 -1.46 9.91 44.38
N GLU A 32 -1.46 10.92 45.27
CA GLU A 32 -2.19 10.87 46.55
C GLU A 32 -3.72 11.08 46.40
N ALA A 33 -4.20 11.58 45.25
CA ALA A 33 -5.64 11.81 45.01
C ALA A 33 -6.37 10.60 44.38
N VAL A 34 -5.69 9.47 44.14
CA VAL A 34 -6.26 8.27 43.50
C VAL A 34 -6.22 7.04 44.43
N GLY A 35 -5.78 7.22 45.68
CA GLY A 35 -5.43 6.13 46.59
C GLY A 35 -6.24 6.06 47.90
N THR A 36 -7.52 6.41 47.91
CA THR A 36 -8.39 6.16 49.07
C THR A 36 -9.85 6.19 48.66
N GLU A 37 -10.44 5.01 48.40
CA GLU A 37 -11.82 4.62 48.77
C GLU A 37 -12.19 3.28 48.11
N GLU A 38 -11.94 2.17 48.80
CA GLU A 38 -12.85 1.01 48.81
C GLU A 38 -12.53 0.09 50.02
N ARG A 39 -13.60 -0.42 50.66
CA ARG A 39 -13.74 -1.17 51.93
C ARG A 39 -13.95 -0.26 53.16
N SER A 40 -15.05 -0.29 53.90
CA SER A 40 -16.11 -1.31 54.07
C SER A 40 -17.24 -0.78 54.98
N GLY A 41 -18.47 -1.27 54.80
CA GLY A 41 -19.42 -1.58 55.88
C GLY A 41 -20.48 -0.54 56.28
N GLU A 42 -21.72 -0.83 55.87
CA GLU A 42 -23.02 -0.74 56.57
C GLU A 42 -23.32 0.37 57.61
N GLY A 43 -24.44 1.09 57.38
CA GLY A 43 -25.12 1.94 58.37
C GLY A 43 -26.20 2.83 57.71
N GLU A 44 -27.43 2.76 58.22
CA GLU A 44 -28.66 3.29 57.59
C GLU A 44 -28.84 4.83 57.61
N LEU A 45 -29.88 5.26 56.88
CA LEU A 45 -30.76 6.43 57.07
C LEU A 45 -30.59 7.70 56.20
N HIS A 46 -31.65 7.90 55.40
CA HIS A 46 -32.37 9.14 55.04
C HIS A 46 -31.76 10.24 54.13
N GLU A 47 -32.47 10.45 53.00
CA GLU A 47 -32.76 11.71 52.29
C GLU A 47 -31.59 12.56 51.72
N SER A 48 -31.64 13.17 50.53
CA SER A 48 -32.72 13.47 49.61
C SER A 48 -32.20 13.76 48.19
N SER A 49 -33.15 13.71 47.27
CA SER A 49 -33.14 13.98 45.83
C SER A 49 -32.38 15.21 45.33
N LYS A 50 -31.61 15.05 44.24
CA LYS A 50 -31.75 15.76 42.93
C LYS A 50 -30.59 15.41 42.00
N GLY A 51 -30.84 14.57 41.00
CA GLY A 51 -29.82 14.24 39.99
C GLY A 51 -30.18 13.19 38.93
N ALA A 52 -31.34 12.53 39.04
CA ALA A 52 -31.74 11.45 38.15
C ALA A 52 -32.69 11.86 36.99
N ALA A 53 -33.02 13.15 36.84
CA ALA A 53 -34.02 13.61 35.87
C ALA A 53 -33.47 13.89 34.45
N LEU A 54 -32.15 13.94 34.24
CA LEU A 54 -31.56 14.33 32.95
C LEU A 54 -31.04 13.18 32.08
N LYS A 55 -30.93 11.95 32.60
CA LYS A 55 -30.45 10.79 31.82
C LYS A 55 -31.55 9.85 31.29
N LYS A 56 -32.79 9.96 31.78
CA LYS A 56 -33.94 9.17 31.25
C LYS A 56 -34.65 9.79 30.04
N LYS A 57 -34.38 11.06 29.69
CA LYS A 57 -34.98 11.74 28.51
C LYS A 57 -34.23 11.52 27.19
N LYS A 58 -32.96 11.12 27.19
CA LYS A 58 -32.19 10.84 25.95
C LYS A 58 -32.41 9.41 25.42
N LYS A 59 -32.55 8.42 26.30
CA LYS A 59 -32.75 7.01 25.91
C LYS A 59 -34.16 6.66 25.40
N LYS A 60 -35.12 7.59 25.50
CA LYS A 60 -36.51 7.41 25.02
C LYS A 60 -36.78 8.09 23.66
N LYS A 61 -35.81 8.85 23.12
CA LYS A 61 -35.90 9.52 21.81
C LYS A 61 -35.28 8.69 20.67
N GLU A 62 -34.25 7.89 20.95
CA GLU A 62 -33.62 7.01 19.95
C GLU A 62 -34.40 5.71 19.70
N LYS A 63 -35.20 5.24 20.66
CA LYS A 63 -36.07 4.06 20.47
C LYS A 63 -37.42 4.35 19.79
N LYS A 64 -37.69 5.61 19.42
CA LYS A 64 -38.97 6.03 18.79
C LYS A 64 -38.84 6.34 17.30
N SER A 65 -37.61 6.38 16.75
CA SER A 65 -37.36 6.59 15.31
C SER A 65 -37.22 5.28 14.53
N GLU A 66 -36.93 4.15 15.18
CA GLU A 66 -36.82 2.83 14.51
C GLU A 66 -38.15 2.06 14.44
N ALA A 67 -39.21 2.53 15.10
CA ALA A 67 -40.52 1.87 15.12
C ALA A 67 -41.57 2.53 14.19
N LEU A 68 -41.16 3.51 13.36
CA LEU A 68 -42.04 4.25 12.44
C LEU A 68 -41.67 4.08 10.96
N GLY A 69 -40.66 3.26 10.64
CA GLY A 69 -40.24 2.94 9.26
C GLY A 69 -40.70 1.58 8.74
N GLN A 70 -41.46 0.80 9.53
CA GLN A 70 -41.99 -0.50 9.15
C GLN A 70 -43.50 -0.53 9.42
N ARG A 71 -44.26 0.27 8.67
CA ARG A 71 -45.74 0.21 8.63
C ARG A 71 -46.37 0.91 7.43
N LYS A 72 -45.69 0.91 6.29
CA LYS A 72 -46.26 1.26 4.97
C LYS A 72 -45.63 0.33 3.95
N GLU A 73 -46.24 -0.84 3.78
CA GLU A 73 -46.16 -1.75 2.62
C GLU A 73 -46.78 -3.07 3.06
N LYS A 74 -48.12 -3.11 3.08
CA LYS A 74 -49.00 -4.28 2.98
C LYS A 74 -50.44 -3.79 3.16
N GLU A 75 -51.32 -4.28 2.27
CA GLU A 75 -52.70 -3.84 1.99
C GLU A 75 -52.70 -2.58 1.11
N GLU A 76 -53.09 -2.61 -0.17
CA GLU A 76 -54.31 -3.18 -0.76
C GLU A 76 -54.04 -4.08 -1.99
N GLY A 77 -54.97 -5.01 -2.25
CA GLY A 77 -55.00 -5.86 -3.45
C GLY A 77 -56.35 -5.74 -4.19
N SER A 78 -56.47 -6.57 -5.24
CA SER A 78 -57.68 -6.89 -6.06
C SER A 78 -58.07 -5.82 -7.10
N GLU A 79 -58.57 -6.09 -8.33
CA GLU A 79 -59.05 -7.30 -9.02
C GLU A 79 -59.43 -6.95 -10.49
N TYR A 80 -59.49 -7.96 -11.39
CA TYR A 80 -60.11 -8.04 -12.75
C TYR A 80 -59.58 -7.11 -13.89
N ASP A 81 -59.51 -7.47 -15.18
CA ASP A 81 -60.25 -8.47 -15.96
C ASP A 81 -59.49 -8.93 -17.24
N LYS A 82 -60.03 -9.98 -17.87
CA LYS A 82 -59.65 -10.66 -19.12
C LYS A 82 -59.63 -9.76 -20.36
N ASP A 83 -58.83 -10.11 -21.38
CA ASP A 83 -59.39 -10.47 -22.69
C ASP A 83 -58.42 -11.22 -23.62
N GLU A 84 -59.04 -12.00 -24.50
CA GLU A 84 -58.51 -12.98 -25.45
C GLU A 84 -57.84 -12.37 -26.70
N GLY A 85 -57.10 -13.22 -27.43
CA GLY A 85 -56.68 -12.93 -28.81
C GLY A 85 -55.57 -13.86 -29.29
N GLY A 86 -55.93 -15.03 -29.81
CA GLY A 86 -55.03 -15.87 -30.61
C GLY A 86 -54.94 -15.37 -32.05
N ASP A 87 -53.86 -15.72 -32.74
CA ASP A 87 -53.89 -16.19 -34.14
C ASP A 87 -52.61 -16.94 -34.49
N ASP A 88 -52.81 -17.93 -35.35
CA ASP A 88 -51.91 -18.95 -35.87
C ASP A 88 -50.96 -18.42 -36.95
N GLY A 89 -49.91 -19.20 -37.22
CA GLY A 89 -49.05 -19.02 -38.38
C GLY A 89 -48.05 -20.15 -38.57
N ARG A 90 -48.55 -21.35 -38.92
CA ARG A 90 -47.77 -22.48 -39.44
C ARG A 90 -47.41 -22.28 -40.92
N GLY A 91 -46.30 -22.91 -41.33
CA GLY A 91 -46.00 -23.34 -42.70
C GLY A 91 -44.61 -22.86 -43.17
N GLU A 92 -43.75 -23.63 -43.82
CA GLU A 92 -43.82 -24.97 -44.41
C GLU A 92 -42.38 -25.47 -44.63
N GLN A 93 -42.23 -26.79 -44.76
CA GLN A 93 -41.03 -27.50 -45.18
C GLN A 93 -40.85 -27.40 -46.70
N GLU A 94 -39.60 -27.41 -47.18
CA GLU A 94 -39.26 -28.06 -48.45
C GLU A 94 -37.99 -28.90 -48.28
N GLU A 95 -38.12 -30.17 -48.65
CA GLU A 95 -37.07 -31.19 -48.76
C GLU A 95 -36.35 -31.11 -50.12
N GLY A 96 -35.15 -31.70 -50.18
CA GLY A 96 -34.76 -32.49 -51.35
C GLY A 96 -33.36 -32.24 -51.92
N GLY A 97 -32.50 -33.25 -51.87
CA GLY A 97 -31.32 -33.34 -52.75
C GLY A 97 -30.17 -34.19 -52.23
N GLU A 98 -30.26 -35.51 -52.43
CA GLU A 98 -29.16 -36.47 -52.23
C GLU A 98 -27.97 -36.26 -53.18
N GLY A 99 -26.77 -36.63 -52.72
CA GLY A 99 -25.57 -36.77 -53.56
C GLY A 99 -24.39 -37.34 -52.79
N GLY A 100 -24.23 -38.66 -52.81
CA GLY A 100 -23.17 -39.38 -52.11
C GLY A 100 -21.76 -39.21 -52.71
N GLY A 101 -20.75 -39.43 -51.89
CA GLY A 101 -19.34 -39.53 -52.29
C GLY A 101 -18.43 -39.59 -51.07
N GLY A 102 -18.06 -40.81 -50.63
CA GLY A 102 -17.17 -41.00 -49.50
C GLY A 102 -15.73 -40.55 -49.74
N ARG A 103 -15.04 -40.14 -48.67
CA ARG A 103 -13.61 -40.37 -48.40
C ARG A 103 -13.19 -39.78 -47.05
N GLU A 104 -12.61 -40.67 -46.24
CA GLU A 104 -11.56 -40.49 -45.23
C GLU A 104 -11.83 -39.58 -44.01
N GLU A 105 -12.03 -40.27 -42.88
CA GLU A 105 -11.85 -39.76 -41.52
C GLU A 105 -10.41 -39.28 -41.32
N GLY A 106 -10.26 -37.96 -41.14
CA GLY A 106 -9.07 -37.36 -40.54
C GLY A 106 -9.48 -36.64 -39.26
N GLU A 107 -9.16 -37.22 -38.11
CA GLU A 107 -9.28 -36.56 -36.80
C GLU A 107 -8.53 -35.21 -36.82
N PRO A 108 -9.17 -34.08 -36.48
CA PRO A 108 -8.44 -32.91 -36.08
C PRO A 108 -8.01 -33.12 -34.62
N ARG A 109 -6.73 -33.47 -34.43
CA ARG A 109 -6.06 -33.36 -33.13
C ARG A 109 -6.24 -31.92 -32.63
N GLU A 110 -7.08 -31.73 -31.63
CA GLU A 110 -7.15 -30.49 -30.87
C GLU A 110 -5.79 -30.23 -30.23
N ALA A 111 -5.03 -29.33 -30.85
CA ALA A 111 -3.87 -28.72 -30.24
C ALA A 111 -4.35 -27.97 -28.99
N LYS A 112 -4.13 -28.57 -27.81
CA LYS A 112 -4.32 -27.92 -26.50
C LYS A 112 -3.52 -26.62 -26.50
N SER A 113 -4.22 -25.51 -26.73
CA SER A 113 -3.72 -24.17 -26.51
C SER A 113 -3.30 -24.05 -25.05
N ALA A 114 -1.99 -24.09 -24.79
CA ALA A 114 -1.41 -23.70 -23.51
C ALA A 114 -1.71 -22.19 -23.32
N GLY A 115 -2.80 -21.89 -22.61
CA GLY A 115 -3.32 -20.54 -22.47
C GLY A 115 -2.31 -19.59 -21.82
N SER A 116 -2.01 -18.48 -22.49
CA SER A 116 -1.08 -17.45 -21.99
C SER A 116 -1.63 -16.58 -20.85
N GLY A 117 -2.78 -16.92 -20.26
CA GLY A 117 -3.49 -16.10 -19.27
C GLY A 117 -3.12 -16.36 -17.80
N ILE A 118 -3.84 -15.71 -16.86
CA ILE A 118 -3.71 -15.95 -15.40
C ILE A 118 -4.34 -17.29 -14.98
N MET A 119 -5.36 -17.73 -15.72
CA MET A 119 -6.16 -18.92 -15.40
C MET A 119 -5.46 -20.20 -15.86
N SER A 120 -5.73 -21.28 -15.13
CA SER A 120 -5.42 -22.64 -15.54
C SER A 120 -6.73 -23.38 -15.85
N THR A 121 -6.63 -24.51 -16.55
CA THR A 121 -7.78 -25.40 -16.79
C THR A 121 -8.06 -26.34 -15.60
N VAL A 122 -7.31 -26.23 -14.51
CA VAL A 122 -7.37 -27.14 -13.37
C VAL A 122 -8.43 -26.67 -12.37
N SER A 123 -9.30 -27.58 -11.96
CA SER A 123 -10.40 -27.30 -11.03
C SER A 123 -9.96 -27.43 -9.58
N PHE A 124 -10.55 -26.64 -8.68
CA PHE A 124 -10.37 -26.87 -7.23
C PHE A 124 -10.87 -28.25 -6.78
N GLY A 125 -11.81 -28.85 -7.53
CA GLY A 125 -12.32 -30.20 -7.25
C GLY A 125 -11.27 -31.30 -7.41
N ASP A 126 -10.21 -31.06 -8.19
CA ASP A 126 -9.19 -32.07 -8.50
C ASP A 126 -8.20 -32.27 -7.33
N LEU A 127 -8.24 -31.40 -6.32
CA LEU A 127 -7.27 -31.37 -5.21
C LEU A 127 -7.59 -32.32 -4.05
N GLY A 128 -8.78 -32.95 -4.03
CA GLY A 128 -9.19 -33.82 -2.93
C GLY A 128 -9.34 -33.10 -1.59
N LEU A 129 -9.83 -31.85 -1.60
CA LEU A 129 -10.03 -31.02 -0.40
C LEU A 129 -11.17 -31.57 0.48
N SER A 130 -11.11 -31.30 1.79
CA SER A 130 -12.24 -31.54 2.69
C SER A 130 -13.52 -30.82 2.22
N GLU A 131 -14.68 -31.40 2.52
CA GLU A 131 -15.99 -30.80 2.17
C GLU A 131 -16.14 -29.38 2.71
N HIS A 132 -15.63 -29.12 3.92
CA HIS A 132 -15.64 -27.81 4.54
C HIS A 132 -14.90 -26.75 3.69
N THR A 133 -13.69 -27.08 3.23
CA THR A 133 -12.87 -26.21 2.40
C THR A 133 -13.47 -26.05 1.00
N ALA A 134 -13.91 -27.15 0.38
CA ALA A 134 -14.52 -27.13 -0.95
C ALA A 134 -15.80 -26.28 -0.99
N ASN A 135 -16.67 -26.42 0.01
CA ASN A 135 -17.89 -25.62 0.12
C ASN A 135 -17.59 -24.13 0.33
N ALA A 136 -16.55 -23.79 1.11
CA ALA A 136 -16.14 -22.41 1.29
C ALA A 136 -15.63 -21.77 -0.02
N ILE A 137 -14.82 -22.50 -0.79
CA ILE A 137 -14.33 -22.03 -2.11
C ILE A 137 -15.49 -21.85 -3.09
N LYS A 138 -16.47 -22.77 -3.08
CA LYS A 138 -17.67 -22.68 -3.90
C LYS A 138 -18.54 -21.47 -3.53
N ASP A 139 -18.72 -21.19 -2.24
CA ASP A 139 -19.41 -19.99 -1.73
C ASP A 139 -18.75 -18.69 -2.19
N MET A 140 -17.41 -18.69 -2.36
CA MET A 140 -16.66 -17.56 -2.91
C MET A 140 -16.80 -17.42 -4.44
N GLY A 141 -17.42 -18.39 -5.12
CA GLY A 141 -17.67 -18.36 -6.56
C GLY A 141 -16.48 -18.82 -7.41
N PHE A 142 -15.47 -19.48 -6.83
CA PHE A 142 -14.31 -19.97 -7.57
C PHE A 142 -14.47 -21.44 -7.99
N GLN A 143 -14.42 -21.70 -9.30
CA GLN A 143 -14.45 -23.06 -9.86
C GLN A 143 -13.06 -23.54 -10.30
N TYR A 144 -12.34 -22.69 -11.03
CA TYR A 144 -11.02 -23.00 -11.58
C TYR A 144 -9.90 -22.26 -10.87
N MET A 145 -8.74 -22.90 -10.80
CA MET A 145 -7.53 -22.33 -10.22
C MET A 145 -6.80 -21.40 -11.18
N THR A 146 -6.15 -20.37 -10.64
CA THR A 146 -5.12 -19.63 -11.38
C THR A 146 -3.84 -20.46 -11.53
N GLN A 147 -2.96 -20.08 -12.46
CA GLN A 147 -1.70 -20.81 -12.68
C GLN A 147 -0.84 -20.91 -11.42
N ILE A 148 -0.84 -19.88 -10.56
CA ILE A 148 -0.06 -19.93 -9.30
C ILE A 148 -0.71 -20.86 -8.29
N GLN A 149 -2.04 -20.91 -8.25
CA GLN A 149 -2.79 -21.81 -7.37
C GLN A 149 -2.57 -23.26 -7.79
N ALA A 150 -2.73 -23.57 -9.09
CA ALA A 150 -2.55 -24.92 -9.63
C ALA A 150 -1.13 -25.46 -9.41
N ARG A 151 -0.10 -24.61 -9.45
CA ARG A 151 1.29 -25.03 -9.22
C ARG A 151 1.69 -25.07 -7.74
N ALA A 152 1.15 -24.18 -6.91
CA ALA A 152 1.58 -24.04 -5.51
C ALA A 152 0.77 -24.87 -4.52
N ILE A 153 -0.53 -25.07 -4.76
CA ILE A 153 -1.41 -25.77 -3.80
C ILE A 153 -1.00 -27.25 -3.62
N PRO A 154 -0.81 -28.05 -4.69
CA PRO A 154 -0.49 -29.47 -4.50
C PRO A 154 0.82 -29.71 -3.71
N PRO A 155 1.95 -29.05 -4.05
CA PRO A 155 3.17 -29.20 -3.26
C PRO A 155 3.03 -28.75 -1.79
N LEU A 156 2.24 -27.70 -1.53
CA LEU A 156 1.97 -27.26 -0.17
C LEU A 156 1.12 -28.28 0.61
N MET A 157 0.15 -28.93 -0.03
CA MET A 157 -0.65 -30.00 0.59
C MET A 157 0.19 -31.25 0.91
N GLU A 158 1.22 -31.54 0.12
CA GLU A 158 2.20 -32.61 0.39
C GLU A 158 3.18 -32.27 1.54
N GLY A 159 3.11 -31.06 2.10
CA GLY A 159 3.98 -30.61 3.19
C GLY A 159 5.34 -30.09 2.75
N LYS A 160 5.54 -29.82 1.45
CA LYS A 160 6.81 -29.29 0.92
C LYS A 160 6.90 -27.77 1.13
N ASP A 161 8.13 -27.28 1.31
CA ASP A 161 8.42 -25.84 1.34
C ASP A 161 8.25 -25.24 -0.08
N VAL A 162 7.69 -24.04 -0.19
CA VAL A 162 7.46 -23.39 -1.50
C VAL A 162 7.97 -21.95 -1.52
N LEU A 163 8.70 -21.59 -2.57
CA LEU A 163 9.00 -20.22 -2.95
C LEU A 163 8.24 -19.89 -4.24
N GLY A 164 7.22 -19.04 -4.13
CA GLY A 164 6.37 -18.65 -5.24
C GLY A 164 6.63 -17.22 -5.71
N ALA A 165 6.97 -17.07 -6.99
CA ALA A 165 7.07 -15.79 -7.68
C ALA A 165 5.92 -15.63 -8.68
N ALA A 166 5.09 -14.61 -8.48
CA ALA A 166 4.01 -14.27 -9.41
C ALA A 166 3.57 -12.81 -9.28
N ARG A 167 3.14 -12.19 -10.39
CA ARG A 167 2.60 -10.82 -10.43
C ARG A 167 1.50 -10.52 -9.40
N THR A 168 1.29 -9.23 -9.11
CA THR A 168 0.19 -8.79 -8.24
C THR A 168 -1.16 -9.06 -8.89
N GLY A 169 -2.13 -9.57 -8.12
CA GLY A 169 -3.45 -9.91 -8.64
C GLY A 169 -3.55 -11.29 -9.31
N SER A 170 -2.52 -12.14 -9.20
CA SER A 170 -2.54 -13.53 -9.73
C SER A 170 -3.29 -14.54 -8.86
N GLY A 171 -3.89 -14.12 -7.74
CA GLY A 171 -4.61 -15.02 -6.83
C GLY A 171 -3.72 -15.75 -5.79
N LYS A 172 -2.53 -15.21 -5.48
CA LYS A 172 -1.58 -15.78 -4.49
C LYS A 172 -2.21 -16.08 -3.13
N THR A 173 -3.13 -15.25 -2.68
CA THR A 173 -3.75 -15.37 -1.35
C THR A 173 -4.43 -16.72 -1.14
N LEU A 174 -5.21 -17.19 -2.13
CA LEU A 174 -5.81 -18.53 -2.05
C LEU A 174 -4.76 -19.64 -2.20
N ALA A 175 -3.71 -19.40 -2.99
CA ALA A 175 -2.65 -20.39 -3.23
C ALA A 175 -1.95 -20.85 -1.92
N PHE A 176 -1.84 -19.97 -0.91
CA PHE A 176 -1.29 -20.34 0.39
C PHE A 176 -2.32 -20.54 1.50
N LEU A 177 -3.50 -19.90 1.44
CA LEU A 177 -4.50 -20.05 2.49
C LEU A 177 -5.24 -21.40 2.42
N VAL A 178 -5.58 -21.87 1.21
CA VAL A 178 -6.25 -23.17 1.02
C VAL A 178 -5.47 -24.32 1.67
N PRO A 179 -4.18 -24.55 1.33
CA PRO A 179 -3.41 -25.63 1.96
C PRO A 179 -3.19 -25.40 3.46
N ALA A 180 -3.11 -24.15 3.94
CA ALA A 180 -2.93 -23.87 5.35
C ALA A 180 -4.17 -24.19 6.20
N VAL A 181 -5.36 -23.92 5.68
CA VAL A 181 -6.63 -24.30 6.32
C VAL A 181 -6.78 -25.82 6.32
N GLU A 182 -6.50 -26.47 5.19
CA GLU A 182 -6.57 -27.94 5.06
C GLU A 182 -5.58 -28.65 5.99
N LEU A 183 -4.37 -28.10 6.16
CA LEU A 183 -3.39 -28.60 7.13
C LEU A 183 -3.92 -28.55 8.56
N LEU A 184 -4.57 -27.45 8.96
CA LEU A 184 -5.12 -27.33 10.32
C LEU A 184 -6.33 -28.26 10.53
N HIS A 185 -7.12 -28.47 9.47
CA HIS A 185 -8.25 -29.38 9.47
C HIS A 185 -7.81 -30.84 9.61
N SER A 186 -6.90 -31.30 8.74
CA SER A 186 -6.44 -32.70 8.72
C SER A 186 -5.82 -33.15 10.04
N ILE A 187 -5.07 -32.28 10.72
CA ILE A 187 -4.46 -32.60 12.03
C ILE A 187 -5.38 -32.32 13.22
N HIS A 188 -6.65 -31.98 12.99
CA HIS A 188 -7.65 -31.68 14.03
C HIS A 188 -7.15 -30.60 15.01
N PHE A 189 -6.52 -29.56 14.46
CA PHE A 189 -5.87 -28.52 15.27
C PHE A 189 -6.92 -27.70 16.02
N SER A 190 -6.83 -27.69 17.35
CA SER A 190 -7.80 -27.04 18.24
C SER A 190 -7.22 -25.78 18.89
N PRO A 191 -8.05 -24.86 19.42
CA PRO A 191 -7.55 -23.67 20.13
C PRO A 191 -6.56 -23.97 21.26
N ARG A 192 -6.69 -25.15 21.91
CA ARG A 192 -5.77 -25.60 22.97
C ARG A 192 -4.34 -25.83 22.48
N ASN A 193 -4.17 -26.14 21.19
CA ASN A 193 -2.85 -26.33 20.60
C ASN A 193 -2.10 -25.01 20.38
N GLY A 194 -2.79 -23.86 20.50
CA GLY A 194 -2.21 -22.54 20.25
C GLY A 194 -2.30 -22.15 18.78
N THR A 195 -1.21 -21.57 18.25
CA THR A 195 -1.10 -21.14 16.85
C THR A 195 -0.35 -22.16 16.01
N GLY A 196 -1.04 -22.68 14.99
CA GLY A 196 -0.55 -23.67 14.04
C GLY A 196 -0.12 -23.07 12.71
N VAL A 197 -0.69 -21.93 12.31
CA VAL A 197 -0.33 -21.19 11.09
C VAL A 197 -0.11 -19.72 11.42
N VAL A 198 0.98 -19.15 10.91
CA VAL A 198 1.25 -17.70 10.96
C VAL A 198 1.44 -17.18 9.54
N VAL A 199 0.67 -16.16 9.17
CA VAL A 199 0.80 -15.41 7.93
C VAL A 199 1.35 -14.02 8.25
N ILE A 200 2.52 -13.71 7.70
CA ILE A 200 3.17 -12.40 7.86
C ILE A 200 2.92 -11.58 6.62
N CYS A 201 2.34 -10.39 6.81
CA CYS A 201 2.08 -9.42 5.75
C CYS A 201 2.86 -8.11 6.04
N PRO A 202 3.43 -7.44 5.02
CA PRO A 202 4.19 -6.21 5.19
C PRO A 202 3.38 -5.03 5.72
N THR A 203 2.08 -4.97 5.40
CA THR A 203 1.22 -3.85 5.81
C THR A 203 -0.02 -4.32 6.55
N ARG A 204 -0.53 -3.39 7.36
CA ARG A 204 -1.73 -3.60 8.16
C ARG A 204 -2.95 -3.85 7.29
N GLU A 205 -3.02 -3.17 6.16
CA GLU A 205 -4.17 -3.29 5.25
C GLU A 205 -4.17 -4.62 4.51
N LEU A 206 -3.00 -5.09 4.05
CA LEU A 206 -2.87 -6.42 3.47
C LEU A 206 -3.19 -7.50 4.52
N ALA A 207 -2.71 -7.34 5.76
CA ALA A 207 -3.06 -8.26 6.84
C ALA A 207 -4.58 -8.32 7.11
N ILE A 208 -5.28 -7.17 7.09
CA ILE A 208 -6.75 -7.12 7.24
C ILE A 208 -7.43 -7.86 6.08
N GLN A 209 -6.97 -7.67 4.85
CA GLN A 209 -7.52 -8.31 3.66
C GLN A 209 -7.29 -9.82 3.68
N THR A 210 -6.07 -10.27 3.94
CA THR A 210 -5.74 -11.70 4.06
C THR A 210 -6.55 -12.35 5.19
N HIS A 211 -6.74 -11.65 6.30
CA HIS A 211 -7.63 -12.10 7.37
C HIS A 211 -9.10 -12.20 6.92
N ALA A 212 -9.60 -11.26 6.12
CA ALA A 212 -10.97 -11.33 5.59
C ALA A 212 -11.16 -12.57 4.69
N VAL A 213 -10.21 -12.84 3.78
CA VAL A 213 -10.23 -14.04 2.93
C VAL A 213 -10.13 -15.32 3.77
N ALA A 214 -9.22 -15.34 4.76
CA ALA A 214 -9.10 -16.48 5.67
C ALA A 214 -10.39 -16.72 6.47
N LYS A 215 -11.12 -15.67 6.83
CA LYS A 215 -12.41 -15.78 7.54
C LYS A 215 -13.49 -16.44 6.67
N GLU A 216 -13.53 -16.13 5.39
CA GLU A 216 -14.46 -16.76 4.43
C GLU A 216 -14.12 -18.24 4.25
N LEU A 217 -12.84 -18.58 4.07
CA LEU A 217 -12.39 -19.97 3.97
C LEU A 217 -12.67 -20.78 5.24
N LEU A 218 -12.55 -20.16 6.42
CA LEU A 218 -12.79 -20.81 7.71
C LEU A 218 -14.26 -20.85 8.12
N LYS A 219 -15.19 -20.36 7.30
CA LYS A 219 -16.64 -20.28 7.63
C LYS A 219 -17.23 -21.62 8.09
N ASN A 220 -16.79 -22.72 7.50
CA ASN A 220 -17.27 -24.07 7.77
C ASN A 220 -16.31 -24.89 8.66
N HIS A 221 -15.30 -24.25 9.27
CA HIS A 221 -14.23 -24.88 10.04
C HIS A 221 -14.31 -24.52 11.52
N SER A 222 -13.74 -25.35 12.41
CA SER A 222 -13.73 -25.12 13.86
C SER A 222 -12.55 -24.28 14.35
N GLN A 223 -11.58 -24.06 13.47
CA GLN A 223 -10.33 -23.35 13.74
C GLN A 223 -10.55 -21.86 13.99
N THR A 224 -9.81 -21.33 14.95
CA THR A 224 -9.89 -19.91 15.31
C THR A 224 -8.94 -19.05 14.48
N LEU A 225 -9.40 -17.83 14.15
CA LEU A 225 -8.67 -16.84 13.36
C LEU A 225 -8.35 -15.60 14.20
N GLY A 226 -7.12 -15.10 14.09
CA GLY A 226 -6.68 -13.87 14.76
C GLY A 226 -5.97 -12.90 13.83
N LEU A 227 -6.04 -11.63 14.19
CA LEU A 227 -5.37 -10.52 13.49
C LEU A 227 -4.52 -9.72 14.47
N VAL A 228 -3.23 -9.55 14.16
CA VAL A 228 -2.27 -8.85 15.02
C VAL A 228 -1.53 -7.80 14.20
N ILE A 229 -1.92 -6.53 14.37
CA ILE A 229 -1.42 -5.43 13.56
C ILE A 229 -1.09 -4.20 14.41
N GLY A 230 -0.10 -3.43 13.99
CA GLY A 230 0.23 -2.18 14.67
C GLY A 230 -0.95 -1.20 14.71
N GLY A 231 -1.05 -0.39 15.76
CA GLY A 231 -2.09 0.64 15.90
C GLY A 231 -3.44 0.14 16.41
N ALA A 232 -3.63 -1.17 16.58
CA ALA A 232 -4.77 -1.75 17.29
C ALA A 232 -4.48 -1.96 18.78
N ALA A 233 -5.51 -2.27 19.57
CA ALA A 233 -5.42 -2.35 21.03
C ALA A 233 -4.72 -3.65 21.49
N ARG A 234 -3.47 -3.51 21.94
CA ARG A 234 -2.59 -4.64 22.31
C ARG A 234 -3.18 -5.59 23.34
N ARG A 235 -3.86 -5.04 24.35
CA ARG A 235 -4.46 -5.84 25.41
C ARG A 235 -5.50 -6.82 24.85
N THR A 236 -6.38 -6.35 23.96
CA THR A 236 -7.42 -7.18 23.35
C THR A 236 -6.84 -8.26 22.43
N GLU A 237 -5.72 -7.96 21.74
CA GLU A 237 -4.99 -8.95 20.94
C GLU A 237 -4.37 -10.02 21.83
N ALA A 238 -3.67 -9.63 22.89
CA ALA A 238 -3.04 -10.55 23.85
C ALA A 238 -4.07 -11.50 24.48
N GLU A 239 -5.21 -10.98 24.92
CA GLU A 239 -6.30 -11.79 25.50
C GLU A 239 -6.84 -12.82 24.51
N ARG A 240 -6.96 -12.49 23.22
CA ARG A 240 -7.39 -13.44 22.18
C ARG A 240 -6.34 -14.49 21.89
N ILE A 241 -5.07 -14.09 21.77
CA ILE A 241 -3.95 -15.00 21.52
C ILE A 241 -3.83 -16.03 22.64
N VAL A 242 -3.94 -15.59 23.90
CA VAL A 242 -3.87 -16.47 25.07
C VAL A 242 -5.04 -17.46 25.13
N LYS A 243 -6.23 -17.09 24.64
CA LYS A 243 -7.37 -18.01 24.53
C LYS A 243 -7.17 -19.11 23.49
N GLY A 244 -6.22 -18.95 22.56
CA GLY A 244 -5.92 -19.90 21.51
C GLY A 244 -6.40 -19.42 20.14
N VAL A 245 -5.46 -19.04 19.29
CA VAL A 245 -5.69 -18.65 17.89
C VAL A 245 -4.96 -19.64 16.99
N ASN A 246 -5.67 -20.37 16.13
CA ASN A 246 -5.06 -21.41 15.29
C ASN A 246 -4.37 -20.86 14.04
N LEU A 247 -5.03 -19.93 13.33
CA LEU A 247 -4.47 -19.18 12.20
C LEU A 247 -4.31 -17.72 12.60
N LEU A 248 -3.07 -17.23 12.56
CA LEU A 248 -2.75 -15.85 12.92
C LEU A 248 -2.24 -15.08 11.70
N VAL A 249 -2.91 -13.98 11.35
CA VAL A 249 -2.42 -13.02 10.33
C VAL A 249 -1.82 -11.81 11.05
N ALA A 250 -0.59 -11.43 10.70
CA ALA A 250 0.11 -10.39 11.45
C ALA A 250 1.07 -9.53 10.61
N THR A 251 1.38 -8.33 11.14
CA THR A 251 2.50 -7.50 10.67
C THR A 251 3.77 -7.76 11.50
N PRO A 252 4.98 -7.76 10.92
CA PRO A 252 6.22 -8.18 11.59
C PRO A 252 6.44 -7.56 12.98
N GLY A 253 6.52 -6.23 13.08
CA GLY A 253 6.84 -5.57 14.35
C GLY A 253 5.84 -5.86 15.48
N ARG A 254 4.54 -5.97 15.17
CA ARG A 254 3.52 -6.29 16.18
C ARG A 254 3.54 -7.77 16.56
N LEU A 255 3.79 -8.66 15.61
CA LEU A 255 3.98 -10.08 15.89
C LEU A 255 5.18 -10.30 16.83
N LEU A 256 6.30 -9.64 16.56
CA LEU A 256 7.50 -9.72 17.38
C LEU A 256 7.24 -9.27 18.83
N ASP A 257 6.55 -8.15 19.03
CA ASP A 257 6.12 -7.71 20.37
C ASP A 257 5.30 -8.80 21.08
N HIS A 258 4.34 -9.42 20.40
CA HIS A 258 3.56 -10.49 21.02
C HIS A 258 4.39 -11.74 21.34
N LEU A 259 5.30 -12.15 20.45
CA LEU A 259 6.21 -13.29 20.68
C LEU A 259 7.12 -13.08 21.89
N GLN A 260 7.58 -11.85 22.12
CA GLN A 260 8.49 -11.52 23.22
C GLN A 260 7.77 -11.23 24.54
N ASN A 261 6.63 -10.54 24.49
CA ASN A 261 6.04 -9.89 25.65
C ASN A 261 4.64 -10.41 26.04
N THR A 262 4.07 -11.38 25.33
CA THR A 262 2.75 -11.96 25.68
C THR A 262 2.93 -13.29 26.39
N LYS A 263 2.79 -13.26 27.71
CA LYS A 263 2.78 -14.48 28.53
C LYS A 263 1.58 -15.35 28.12
N GLY A 264 1.82 -16.64 27.90
CA GLY A 264 0.79 -17.60 27.49
C GLY A 264 0.55 -17.67 25.97
N PHE A 265 1.33 -16.98 25.14
CA PHE A 265 1.27 -17.19 23.69
C PHE A 265 1.91 -18.54 23.32
N ILE A 266 1.07 -19.50 22.94
CA ILE A 266 1.49 -20.85 22.51
C ILE A 266 1.76 -20.86 20.99
N TYR A 267 3.02 -20.67 20.60
CA TYR A 267 3.46 -20.75 19.19
C TYR A 267 4.45 -21.90 18.92
N LYS A 268 4.79 -22.71 19.95
CA LYS A 268 5.74 -23.84 19.81
C LYS A 268 5.23 -24.97 18.92
N ASN A 269 3.91 -25.06 18.74
CA ASN A 269 3.25 -26.08 17.92
C ASN A 269 3.02 -25.63 16.46
N LEU A 270 3.64 -24.52 16.04
CA LEU A 270 3.51 -23.98 14.69
C LEU A 270 3.84 -25.05 13.64
N LYS A 271 2.96 -25.19 12.65
CA LYS A 271 3.09 -26.14 11.54
C LYS A 271 3.46 -25.45 10.24
N CYS A 272 2.96 -24.24 9.98
CA CYS A 272 3.24 -23.51 8.76
C CYS A 272 3.51 -22.02 9.03
N LEU A 273 4.57 -21.51 8.40
CA LEU A 273 4.89 -20.08 8.32
C LEU A 273 4.72 -19.61 6.89
N ILE A 274 3.89 -18.59 6.68
CA ILE A 274 3.66 -17.97 5.39
C ILE A 274 4.19 -16.53 5.42
N ILE A 275 5.00 -16.17 4.45
CA ILE A 275 5.54 -14.83 4.26
C ILE A 275 5.00 -14.30 2.93
N ASP A 276 4.07 -13.35 2.99
CA ASP A 276 3.46 -12.73 1.80
C ASP A 276 4.11 -11.37 1.50
N GLU A 277 4.23 -11.03 0.22
CA GLU A 277 4.97 -9.85 -0.27
C GLU A 277 6.35 -9.68 0.40
N ALA A 278 7.16 -10.75 0.36
CA ALA A 278 8.45 -10.82 1.06
C ALA A 278 9.43 -9.70 0.65
N ASP A 279 9.40 -9.29 -0.61
CA ASP A 279 10.18 -8.16 -1.10
C ASP A 279 9.83 -6.85 -0.40
N ARG A 280 8.54 -6.62 -0.14
CA ARG A 280 8.07 -5.44 0.58
C ARG A 280 8.42 -5.46 2.06
N ILE A 281 8.42 -6.64 2.69
CA ILE A 281 8.86 -6.78 4.08
C ILE A 281 10.31 -6.28 4.23
N LEU A 282 11.15 -6.57 3.25
CA LEU A 282 12.55 -6.14 3.21
C LEU A 282 12.70 -4.66 2.88
N GLU A 283 11.93 -4.13 1.91
CA GLU A 283 11.90 -2.69 1.57
C GLU A 283 11.42 -1.82 2.75
N ALA A 284 10.47 -2.32 3.54
CA ALA A 284 9.95 -1.63 4.72
C ALA A 284 10.92 -1.63 5.91
N ASN A 285 12.14 -2.13 5.72
CA ASN A 285 13.18 -2.29 6.74
C ASN A 285 12.74 -3.17 7.93
N PHE A 286 11.86 -4.16 7.70
CA PHE A 286 11.49 -5.15 8.72
C PHE A 286 12.44 -6.36 8.74
N GLU A 287 13.61 -6.26 8.12
CA GLU A 287 14.56 -7.37 7.99
C GLU A 287 15.01 -7.88 9.37
N ASP A 288 15.33 -6.96 10.28
CA ASP A 288 15.78 -7.30 11.64
C ASP A 288 14.66 -7.95 12.46
N GLU A 289 13.43 -7.44 12.35
CA GLU A 289 12.27 -8.04 13.00
C GLU A 289 12.00 -9.44 12.45
N MET A 290 12.09 -9.63 11.13
CA MET A 290 11.92 -10.95 10.51
C MET A 290 12.97 -11.95 10.96
N ARG A 291 14.25 -11.54 11.03
CA ARG A 291 15.33 -12.39 11.56
C ARG A 291 15.04 -12.83 13.00
N GLN A 292 14.54 -11.92 13.84
CA GLN A 292 14.16 -12.25 15.21
C GLN A 292 12.93 -13.16 15.30
N ILE A 293 11.90 -12.91 14.48
CA ILE A 293 10.70 -13.76 14.42
C ILE A 293 11.09 -15.18 14.02
N ILE A 294 11.83 -15.35 12.93
CA ILE A 294 12.26 -16.66 12.42
C ILE A 294 13.10 -17.40 13.48
N LYS A 295 13.94 -16.67 14.23
CA LYS A 295 14.74 -17.25 15.32
C LYS A 295 13.90 -17.72 16.51
N LEU A 296 12.79 -17.04 16.82
CA LEU A 296 11.89 -17.39 17.94
C LEU A 296 10.93 -18.54 17.57
N LEU A 297 10.47 -18.59 16.33
CA LEU A 297 9.54 -19.61 15.85
C LEU A 297 10.21 -21.01 15.81
N PRO A 298 9.44 -22.09 15.99
CA PRO A 298 9.99 -23.44 15.97
C PRO A 298 10.61 -23.76 14.61
N LYS A 299 11.70 -24.53 14.64
CA LYS A 299 12.43 -24.96 13.45
C LYS A 299 11.58 -25.93 12.62
N LYS A 300 11.06 -27.00 13.22
CA LYS A 300 10.25 -28.01 12.54
C LYS A 300 8.88 -27.45 12.14
N ARG A 301 8.80 -26.85 10.96
CA ARG A 301 7.60 -26.27 10.34
C ARG A 301 7.77 -26.22 8.82
N GLN A 302 6.67 -26.22 8.08
CA GLN A 302 6.62 -25.87 6.68
C GLN A 302 6.72 -24.35 6.50
N THR A 303 7.29 -23.92 5.38
CA THR A 303 7.43 -22.51 5.02
C THR A 303 6.88 -22.28 3.62
N ALA A 304 6.12 -21.21 3.44
CA ALA A 304 5.75 -20.72 2.12
C ALA A 304 6.11 -19.24 2.00
N LEU A 305 6.91 -18.89 1.00
CA LEU A 305 7.32 -17.51 0.74
C LEU A 305 6.77 -17.09 -0.62
N PHE A 306 5.99 -16.02 -0.64
CA PHE A 306 5.42 -15.45 -1.84
C PHE A 306 5.94 -14.03 -2.07
N SER A 307 6.34 -13.76 -3.31
CA SER A 307 6.82 -12.44 -3.71
C SER A 307 6.36 -12.10 -5.13
N ALA A 308 6.21 -10.81 -5.41
CA ALA A 308 5.97 -10.34 -6.77
C ALA A 308 7.28 -10.20 -7.56
N THR A 309 8.41 -10.06 -6.87
CA THR A 309 9.72 -9.92 -7.51
C THR A 309 10.77 -10.76 -6.83
N GLN A 310 11.81 -11.07 -7.59
CA GLN A 310 12.95 -11.81 -7.11
C GLN A 310 14.14 -10.89 -7.04
N THR A 311 14.64 -10.70 -5.83
CA THR A 311 15.84 -9.90 -5.56
C THR A 311 16.75 -10.72 -4.68
N LYS A 312 18.06 -10.43 -4.72
CA LYS A 312 19.03 -11.11 -3.85
C LYS A 312 18.64 -11.06 -2.37
N LYS A 313 18.07 -9.94 -1.91
CA LYS A 313 17.59 -9.82 -0.52
C LYS A 313 16.44 -10.80 -0.20
N VAL A 314 15.55 -11.04 -1.16
CA VAL A 314 14.47 -12.04 -1.01
C VAL A 314 15.06 -13.45 -0.97
N GLU A 315 16.07 -13.74 -1.78
CA GLU A 315 16.79 -15.02 -1.70
C GLU A 315 17.51 -15.19 -0.35
N ASP A 316 18.12 -14.14 0.18
CA ASP A 316 18.76 -14.17 1.51
C ASP A 316 17.73 -14.41 2.62
N LEU A 317 16.58 -13.75 2.56
CA LEU A 317 15.46 -14.00 3.47
C LEU A 317 14.92 -15.43 3.32
N ALA A 318 14.84 -15.94 2.10
CA ALA A 318 14.44 -17.32 1.82
C ALA A 318 15.42 -18.30 2.48
N ARG A 319 16.73 -18.12 2.29
CA ARG A 319 17.77 -18.96 2.92
C ARG A 319 17.69 -18.99 4.45
N LEU A 320 17.25 -17.89 5.07
CA LEU A 320 17.03 -17.83 6.52
C LEU A 320 15.73 -18.49 6.96
N SER A 321 14.71 -18.46 6.11
CA SER A 321 13.35 -18.90 6.45
C SER A 321 13.13 -20.40 6.24
N PHE A 322 13.74 -20.97 5.20
CA PHE A 322 13.61 -22.37 4.81
C PHE A 322 14.61 -23.27 5.55
N GLN A 323 14.20 -24.50 5.83
CA GLN A 323 15.08 -25.52 6.42
C GLN A 323 15.56 -26.51 5.38
N THR A 324 14.75 -26.71 4.35
CA THR A 324 14.98 -27.62 3.24
C THR A 324 14.98 -26.85 1.94
N THR A 325 15.41 -27.48 0.85
CA THR A 325 15.33 -26.87 -0.47
C THR A 325 13.86 -26.70 -0.87
N PRO A 326 13.36 -25.45 -1.04
CA PRO A 326 11.97 -25.23 -1.41
C PRO A 326 11.74 -25.58 -2.88
N ILE A 327 10.50 -25.95 -3.20
CA ILE A 327 10.05 -25.96 -4.59
C ILE A 327 9.92 -24.53 -5.05
N TYR A 328 10.66 -24.21 -6.09
CA TYR A 328 10.65 -22.90 -6.71
C TYR A 328 9.62 -22.87 -7.85
N ILE A 329 8.67 -21.94 -7.76
CA ILE A 329 7.61 -21.75 -8.73
C ILE A 329 7.72 -20.32 -9.26
N ASP A 330 8.15 -20.20 -10.51
CA ASP A 330 8.12 -18.93 -11.25
C ASP A 330 7.16 -19.04 -12.43
N LEU A 331 6.21 -18.10 -12.50
CA LEU A 331 5.28 -17.99 -13.61
C LEU A 331 5.68 -16.93 -14.64
N ASP A 332 6.59 -16.04 -14.26
CA ASP A 332 7.03 -14.91 -15.06
C ASP A 332 8.35 -15.21 -15.79
N ASP A 333 9.02 -16.34 -15.48
CA ASP A 333 10.21 -16.79 -16.20
C ASP A 333 9.91 -17.05 -17.68
N GLY A 334 10.62 -16.34 -18.57
CA GLY A 334 10.44 -16.41 -20.02
C GLY A 334 9.41 -15.46 -20.66
N ARG A 335 8.63 -14.66 -19.90
CA ARG A 335 7.67 -13.70 -20.49
C ARG A 335 8.32 -12.37 -20.92
N THR A 336 7.79 -11.78 -22.01
CA THR A 336 8.29 -10.50 -22.58
C THR A 336 7.78 -9.25 -21.87
N LYS A 337 6.69 -9.33 -21.08
CA LYS A 337 6.07 -8.21 -20.35
C LYS A 337 5.82 -8.58 -18.88
N VAL A 338 6.18 -7.68 -17.96
CA VAL A 338 6.04 -7.85 -16.49
C VAL A 338 4.70 -7.32 -15.94
N THR A 339 3.84 -6.78 -16.82
CA THR A 339 2.57 -6.11 -16.46
C THR A 339 1.35 -6.96 -16.82
N ASN A 340 0.17 -6.60 -16.31
CA ASN A 340 -1.08 -7.33 -16.57
C ASN A 340 -1.46 -7.26 -18.06
N GLU A 341 -1.99 -8.35 -18.64
CA GLU A 341 -2.25 -8.44 -20.09
C GLU A 341 -3.31 -7.45 -20.60
N GLY A 342 -4.33 -7.13 -19.80
CA GLY A 342 -5.38 -6.16 -20.14
C GLY A 342 -5.05 -4.69 -19.84
N LEU A 343 -3.80 -4.40 -19.46
CA LEU A 343 -3.37 -3.06 -19.05
C LEU A 343 -2.85 -2.24 -20.24
N GLN A 344 -3.50 -1.11 -20.50
CA GLN A 344 -3.00 -0.09 -21.42
C GLN A 344 -2.19 0.96 -20.65
N GLN A 345 -0.96 1.20 -21.09
CA GLN A 345 0.00 2.04 -20.38
C GLN A 345 0.47 3.17 -21.26
N GLY A 346 0.43 4.39 -20.73
CA GLY A 346 1.08 5.50 -21.37
C GLY A 346 1.57 6.57 -20.41
N TYR A 347 2.24 7.56 -20.98
CA TYR A 347 2.76 8.71 -20.29
C TYR A 347 2.34 9.99 -21.01
N CYS A 348 2.33 11.11 -20.28
CA CYS A 348 2.19 12.43 -20.87
C CYS A 348 3.23 13.37 -20.28
N ILE A 349 3.74 14.28 -21.12
CA ILE A 349 4.70 15.29 -20.70
C ILE A 349 3.93 16.51 -20.21
N ALA A 350 3.96 16.77 -18.92
CA ALA A 350 3.24 17.86 -18.28
C ALA A 350 4.24 18.82 -17.62
N PRO A 351 4.44 20.04 -18.16
CA PRO A 351 5.26 21.06 -17.50
C PRO A 351 4.78 21.31 -16.07
N SER A 352 5.70 21.51 -15.12
CA SER A 352 5.35 21.57 -13.69
C SER A 352 4.23 22.56 -13.39
N ALA A 353 4.25 23.74 -14.03
CA ALA A 353 3.23 24.77 -13.85
C ALA A 353 1.81 24.35 -14.26
N LYS A 354 1.67 23.50 -15.28
CA LYS A 354 0.38 23.02 -15.80
C LYS A 354 -0.03 21.65 -15.25
N ARG A 355 0.84 21.00 -14.47
CA ARG A 355 0.67 19.60 -14.04
C ARG A 355 -0.63 19.38 -13.25
N PHE A 356 -0.96 20.27 -12.31
CA PHE A 356 -2.21 20.17 -11.55
C PHE A 356 -3.45 20.43 -12.42
N LEU A 357 -3.37 21.37 -13.36
CA LEU A 357 -4.48 21.68 -14.28
C LEU A 357 -4.81 20.47 -15.17
N LEU A 358 -3.78 19.76 -15.62
CA LEU A 358 -3.95 18.51 -16.36
C LEU A 358 -4.64 17.44 -15.51
N LEU A 359 -4.16 17.23 -14.27
CA LEU A 359 -4.79 16.28 -13.35
C LEU A 359 -6.26 16.63 -13.11
N TYR A 360 -6.57 17.89 -12.79
CA TYR A 360 -7.92 18.34 -12.55
C TYR A 360 -8.83 18.15 -13.78
N SER A 361 -8.34 18.52 -14.96
CA SER A 361 -9.08 18.33 -16.22
C SER A 361 -9.33 16.85 -16.52
N PHE A 362 -8.35 15.99 -16.25
CA PHE A 362 -8.47 14.55 -16.36
C PHE A 362 -9.52 13.98 -15.40
N LEU A 363 -9.47 14.36 -14.12
CA LEU A 363 -10.40 13.89 -13.11
C LEU A 363 -11.84 14.32 -13.39
N LYS A 364 -12.04 15.58 -13.84
CA LYS A 364 -13.37 16.07 -14.23
C LYS A 364 -14.02 15.28 -15.37
N ARG A 365 -13.24 14.80 -16.33
CA ARG A 365 -13.74 13.98 -17.44
C ARG A 365 -14.05 12.53 -17.01
N ASN A 366 -13.46 12.08 -15.90
CA ASN A 366 -13.53 10.70 -15.44
C ASN A 366 -14.26 10.56 -14.08
N LEU A 367 -15.18 11.47 -13.74
CA LEU A 367 -15.95 11.42 -12.47
C LEU A 367 -16.86 10.20 -12.36
N SER A 368 -17.27 9.63 -13.50
CA SER A 368 -18.07 8.39 -13.57
C SER A 368 -17.23 7.11 -13.41
N LYS A 369 -15.91 7.24 -13.33
CA LYS A 369 -14.96 6.11 -13.29
C LYS A 369 -14.36 5.94 -11.90
N LYS A 370 -13.77 4.78 -11.66
CA LYS A 370 -12.97 4.50 -10.46
C LYS A 370 -11.50 4.78 -10.77
N VAL A 371 -10.96 5.84 -10.16
CA VAL A 371 -9.63 6.38 -10.45
C VAL A 371 -8.77 6.37 -9.20
N MET A 372 -7.53 5.90 -9.32
CA MET A 372 -6.51 6.05 -8.27
C MET A 372 -5.41 6.99 -8.74
N VAL A 373 -5.01 7.93 -7.87
CA VAL A 373 -3.97 8.92 -8.16
C VAL A 373 -2.84 8.78 -7.14
N PHE A 374 -1.64 8.45 -7.62
CA PHE A 374 -0.45 8.28 -6.80
C PHE A 374 0.37 9.56 -6.68
N PHE A 375 0.72 9.90 -5.44
CA PHE A 375 1.60 11.01 -5.08
C PHE A 375 2.81 10.51 -4.29
N SER A 376 3.92 11.23 -4.43
CA SER A 376 5.19 10.97 -3.74
C SER A 376 5.14 11.22 -2.23
N SER A 377 4.22 12.06 -1.76
CA SER A 377 4.23 12.57 -0.38
C SER A 377 2.86 12.54 0.30
N CYS A 378 2.85 12.25 1.62
CA CYS A 378 1.65 12.29 2.44
C CYS A 378 1.01 13.69 2.52
N ASN A 379 1.84 14.76 2.56
CA ASN A 379 1.31 16.11 2.64
C ASN A 379 0.72 16.53 1.27
N SER A 380 1.29 16.03 0.16
CA SER A 380 0.73 16.23 -1.18
C SER A 380 -0.66 15.60 -1.29
N VAL A 381 -0.84 14.35 -0.88
CA VAL A 381 -2.18 13.71 -0.84
C VAL A 381 -3.17 14.54 -0.03
N LYS A 382 -2.76 15.00 1.16
CA LYS A 382 -3.62 15.82 2.04
C LYS A 382 -4.03 17.13 1.37
N PHE A 383 -3.07 17.91 0.87
CA PHE A 383 -3.33 19.19 0.22
C PHE A 383 -4.21 19.04 -1.02
N HIS A 384 -3.90 18.09 -1.91
CA HIS A 384 -4.69 17.89 -3.13
C HIS A 384 -6.10 17.39 -2.81
N SER A 385 -6.28 16.56 -1.76
CA SER A 385 -7.63 16.16 -1.33
C SER A 385 -8.44 17.34 -0.80
N GLU A 386 -7.83 18.20 0.00
CA GLU A 386 -8.48 19.42 0.51
C GLU A 386 -8.82 20.37 -0.64
N LEU A 387 -7.87 20.61 -1.56
CA LEU A 387 -8.05 21.49 -2.72
C LEU A 387 -9.16 21.00 -3.65
N LEU A 388 -9.18 19.71 -4.01
CA LEU A 388 -10.20 19.11 -4.87
C LEU A 388 -11.61 19.25 -4.26
N LYS A 389 -11.76 19.10 -2.93
CA LYS A 389 -13.03 19.31 -2.24
C LYS A 389 -13.54 20.75 -2.36
N TYR A 390 -12.66 21.75 -2.24
CA TYR A 390 -13.07 23.15 -2.43
C TYR A 390 -13.55 23.47 -3.84
N ILE A 391 -13.06 22.73 -4.85
CA ILE A 391 -13.49 22.87 -6.25
C ILE A 391 -14.54 21.82 -6.66
N GLN A 392 -15.25 21.27 -5.66
CA GLN A 392 -16.40 20.36 -5.84
C GLN A 392 -16.06 19.04 -6.56
N VAL A 393 -14.86 18.51 -6.32
CA VAL A 393 -14.46 17.17 -6.74
C VAL A 393 -14.29 16.31 -5.49
N ASP A 394 -15.25 15.41 -5.27
CA ASP A 394 -15.20 14.48 -4.14
C ASP A 394 -14.11 13.42 -4.38
N CYS A 395 -13.28 13.23 -3.35
CA CYS A 395 -12.20 12.25 -3.40
C CYS A 395 -11.96 11.62 -2.02
N PHE A 396 -11.57 10.36 -2.05
CA PHE A 396 -11.00 9.62 -0.94
C PHE A 396 -9.51 9.91 -0.83
N ASP A 397 -8.96 9.86 0.38
CA ASP A 397 -7.54 10.10 0.63
C ASP A 397 -6.93 9.04 1.55
N ILE A 398 -5.85 8.37 1.13
CA ILE A 398 -5.14 7.37 1.96
C ILE A 398 -3.63 7.67 1.98
N HIS A 399 -3.09 7.91 3.17
CA HIS A 399 -1.65 8.13 3.36
C HIS A 399 -1.18 7.69 4.76
N GLY A 400 0.13 7.46 4.91
CA GLY A 400 0.70 6.85 6.13
C GLY A 400 0.55 7.66 7.42
N LYS A 401 0.37 8.99 7.34
CA LYS A 401 0.15 9.87 8.51
C LYS A 401 -1.29 9.82 9.06
N GLN A 402 -2.24 9.19 8.39
CA GLN A 402 -3.61 9.10 8.89
C GLN A 402 -3.72 8.06 10.01
N LYS A 403 -4.69 8.26 10.91
CA LYS A 403 -5.05 7.25 11.91
C LYS A 403 -5.50 5.96 11.21
N GLN A 404 -5.13 4.81 11.78
CA GLN A 404 -5.43 3.50 11.21
C GLN A 404 -6.93 3.32 10.92
N GLN A 405 -7.80 3.68 11.87
CA GLN A 405 -9.25 3.58 11.71
C GLN A 405 -9.75 4.33 10.47
N LYS A 406 -9.30 5.58 10.26
CA LYS A 406 -9.67 6.37 9.07
C LYS A 406 -9.21 5.67 7.78
N ARG A 407 -7.97 5.17 7.76
CA ARG A 407 -7.40 4.46 6.60
C ARG A 407 -8.23 3.23 6.24
N THR A 408 -8.55 2.41 7.24
CA THR A 408 -9.34 1.19 7.09
C THR A 408 -10.76 1.51 6.60
N THR A 409 -11.45 2.48 7.20
CA THR A 409 -12.78 2.91 6.75
C THR A 409 -12.75 3.42 5.31
N THR A 410 -11.86 4.37 5.01
CA THR A 410 -11.72 4.95 3.66
C THR A 410 -11.41 3.89 2.60
N PHE A 411 -10.56 2.91 2.95
CA PHE A 411 -10.24 1.80 2.06
C PHE A 411 -11.47 0.95 1.74
N PHE A 412 -12.23 0.54 2.75
CA PHE A 412 -13.44 -0.27 2.54
C PHE A 412 -14.53 0.52 1.81
N ASP A 413 -14.69 1.80 2.12
CA ASP A 413 -15.65 2.67 1.42
C ASP A 413 -15.29 2.78 -0.07
N PHE A 414 -14.01 2.97 -0.39
CA PHE A 414 -13.56 3.00 -1.79
C PHE A 414 -13.66 1.63 -2.49
N CYS A 415 -13.42 0.53 -1.78
CA CYS A 415 -13.60 -0.80 -2.35
C CYS A 415 -15.07 -1.04 -2.74
N LYS A 416 -16.01 -0.62 -1.90
CA LYS A 416 -17.45 -0.72 -2.13
C LYS A 416 -17.97 0.26 -3.19
N ALA A 417 -17.31 1.40 -3.35
CA ALA A 417 -17.70 2.39 -4.33
C ALA A 417 -17.52 1.88 -5.77
N GLU A 418 -18.56 2.01 -6.59
CA GLU A 418 -18.52 1.68 -8.03
C GLU A 418 -17.70 2.72 -8.82
N LYS A 419 -17.78 3.99 -8.40
CA LYS A 419 -17.04 5.12 -8.97
C LYS A 419 -16.43 5.97 -7.87
N GLY A 420 -15.38 6.71 -8.20
CA GLY A 420 -14.76 7.65 -7.27
C GLY A 420 -13.27 7.82 -7.50
N ILE A 421 -12.71 8.85 -6.87
CA ILE A 421 -11.29 9.19 -6.98
C ILE A 421 -10.61 8.93 -5.65
N LEU A 422 -9.57 8.09 -5.63
CA LEU A 422 -8.72 7.85 -4.47
C LEU A 422 -7.34 8.48 -4.68
N LEU A 423 -6.99 9.45 -3.85
CA LEU A 423 -5.64 10.00 -3.78
C LEU A 423 -4.81 9.22 -2.75
N CYS A 424 -3.64 8.71 -3.14
CA CYS A 424 -2.84 7.90 -2.25
C CYS A 424 -1.33 8.01 -2.47
N THR A 425 -0.55 7.59 -1.46
CA THR A 425 0.88 7.29 -1.62
C THR A 425 1.09 5.79 -1.87
N ASP A 426 2.34 5.34 -2.00
CA ASP A 426 2.72 3.94 -2.21
C ASP A 426 2.27 2.96 -1.12
N VAL A 427 1.78 3.50 0.00
CA VAL A 427 1.05 2.75 1.01
C VAL A 427 -0.10 1.94 0.40
N ALA A 428 -0.79 2.49 -0.61
CA ALA A 428 -1.91 1.83 -1.31
C ALA A 428 -1.52 1.10 -2.61
N ALA A 429 -0.25 1.20 -3.04
CA ALA A 429 0.21 0.64 -4.32
C ALA A 429 0.41 -0.88 -4.30
N ARG A 430 0.63 -1.48 -3.12
CA ARG A 430 1.06 -2.88 -2.97
C ARG A 430 0.12 -3.64 -2.02
N GLY A 431 -0.12 -4.92 -2.27
CA GLY A 431 -0.94 -5.80 -1.42
C GLY A 431 -2.46 -5.59 -1.49
N LEU A 432 -2.91 -4.35 -1.60
CA LEU A 432 -4.34 -4.04 -1.55
C LEU A 432 -5.11 -4.52 -2.77
N ASP A 433 -6.15 -5.30 -2.55
CA ASP A 433 -7.11 -5.66 -3.56
C ASP A 433 -8.24 -4.64 -3.62
N ILE A 434 -8.19 -3.83 -4.67
CA ILE A 434 -9.21 -2.83 -4.98
C ILE A 434 -9.84 -3.28 -6.29
N PRO A 435 -11.10 -3.76 -6.26
CA PRO A 435 -11.75 -4.28 -7.45
C PRO A 435 -12.07 -3.16 -8.44
N ALA A 436 -11.98 -3.50 -9.73
CA ALA A 436 -12.49 -2.73 -10.86
C ALA A 436 -12.02 -1.26 -10.94
N VAL A 437 -10.72 -1.00 -10.78
CA VAL A 437 -10.16 0.34 -10.99
C VAL A 437 -9.99 0.59 -12.49
N ASP A 438 -10.63 1.62 -13.06
CA ASP A 438 -10.52 1.94 -14.49
C ASP A 438 -9.18 2.60 -14.84
N TRP A 439 -8.69 3.49 -13.96
CA TRP A 439 -7.53 4.34 -14.21
C TRP A 439 -6.57 4.41 -13.03
N ILE A 440 -5.29 4.20 -13.32
CA ILE A 440 -4.16 4.49 -12.43
C ILE A 440 -3.41 5.71 -12.96
N VAL A 441 -3.52 6.83 -12.27
CA VAL A 441 -2.76 8.04 -12.57
C VAL A 441 -1.56 8.12 -11.63
N GLN A 442 -0.36 8.17 -12.20
CA GLN A 442 0.86 8.40 -11.44
C GLN A 442 1.22 9.87 -11.62
N TYR A 443 0.70 10.70 -10.71
CA TYR A 443 0.88 12.15 -10.76
C TYR A 443 2.33 12.55 -10.47
N ASP A 444 2.95 11.84 -9.54
CA ASP A 444 4.40 11.85 -9.35
C ASP A 444 4.97 10.49 -9.79
N PRO A 445 6.07 10.46 -10.54
CA PRO A 445 6.73 9.21 -10.90
C PRO A 445 7.18 8.44 -9.64
N PRO A 446 7.23 7.10 -9.70
CA PRO A 446 7.76 6.29 -8.61
C PRO A 446 9.29 6.40 -8.52
N ASP A 447 9.86 5.99 -7.38
CA ASP A 447 11.32 6.03 -7.20
C ASP A 447 12.04 4.94 -8.01
N GLU A 448 11.37 3.82 -8.27
CA GLU A 448 11.93 2.71 -9.04
C GLU A 448 10.92 2.12 -10.05
N PRO A 449 11.38 1.55 -11.19
CA PRO A 449 10.52 0.84 -12.14
C PRO A 449 9.69 -0.29 -11.51
N LYS A 450 10.20 -0.90 -10.45
CA LYS A 450 9.49 -1.94 -9.71
C LYS A 450 8.22 -1.39 -9.06
N GLU A 451 8.29 -0.21 -8.45
CA GLU A 451 7.10 0.39 -7.82
C GLU A 451 6.06 0.80 -8.87
N TYR A 452 6.51 1.23 -10.05
CA TYR A 452 5.63 1.47 -11.20
C TYR A 452 4.77 0.24 -11.48
N ILE A 453 5.39 -0.94 -11.61
CA ILE A 453 4.69 -2.21 -11.89
C ILE A 453 3.65 -2.51 -10.80
N HIS A 454 3.97 -2.25 -9.54
CA HIS A 454 3.03 -2.47 -8.43
C HIS A 454 1.83 -1.50 -8.45
N ARG A 455 2.08 -0.21 -8.72
CA ARG A 455 1.05 0.83 -8.84
C ARG A 455 0.08 0.47 -9.95
N VAL A 456 0.58 0.16 -11.15
CA VAL A 456 -0.29 -0.19 -12.29
C VAL A 456 -0.94 -1.57 -12.12
N GLY A 457 -0.33 -2.46 -11.34
CA GLY A 457 -0.94 -3.73 -10.93
C GLY A 457 -2.15 -3.59 -10.00
N ARG A 458 -2.63 -2.37 -9.70
CA ARG A 458 -3.93 -2.12 -9.03
C ARG A 458 -5.12 -2.15 -10.00
N THR A 459 -4.89 -2.06 -11.30
CA THR A 459 -5.92 -2.17 -12.35
C THR A 459 -5.71 -3.44 -13.19
N ALA A 460 -6.61 -3.71 -14.13
CA ALA A 460 -6.58 -4.89 -15.00
C ALA A 460 -6.37 -6.21 -14.20
N ARG A 461 -7.14 -6.35 -13.11
CA ARG A 461 -7.09 -7.50 -12.19
C ARG A 461 -8.18 -8.51 -12.53
N GLY A 462 -7.91 -9.78 -12.23
CA GLY A 462 -8.85 -10.87 -12.49
C GLY A 462 -8.92 -11.25 -13.97
N GLU A 463 -9.81 -12.19 -14.26
CA GLU A 463 -10.06 -12.66 -15.62
C GLU A 463 -10.73 -11.58 -16.47
N GLY A 464 -10.22 -11.36 -17.69
CA GLY A 464 -10.75 -10.34 -18.60
C GLY A 464 -10.61 -8.88 -18.12
N GLY A 465 -9.91 -8.64 -17.01
CA GLY A 465 -9.77 -7.31 -16.41
C GLY A 465 -9.08 -6.32 -17.36
N LYS A 466 -9.76 -5.21 -17.66
CA LYS A 466 -9.21 -4.10 -18.46
C LYS A 466 -8.87 -2.92 -17.56
N GLY A 467 -7.85 -2.17 -17.94
CA GLY A 467 -7.35 -1.07 -17.13
C GLY A 467 -6.44 -0.13 -17.90
N ASN A 468 -6.41 1.13 -17.47
CA ASN A 468 -5.53 2.13 -18.05
C ASN A 468 -4.58 2.70 -16.98
N ALA A 469 -3.35 2.97 -17.38
CA ALA A 469 -2.36 3.65 -16.54
C ALA A 469 -1.76 4.84 -17.28
N LEU A 470 -1.72 5.99 -16.60
CA LEU A 470 -1.18 7.24 -17.11
C LEU A 470 -0.10 7.77 -16.18
N LEU A 471 1.12 7.92 -16.70
CA LEU A 471 2.26 8.48 -15.99
C LEU A 471 2.47 9.95 -16.37
N PHE A 472 2.48 10.84 -15.39
CA PHE A 472 2.85 12.23 -15.62
C PHE A 472 4.36 12.36 -15.47
N LEU A 473 5.00 12.96 -16.48
CA LEU A 473 6.43 13.28 -16.45
C LEU A 473 6.60 14.77 -16.73
N ILE A 474 7.50 15.43 -16.02
CA ILE A 474 8.04 16.72 -16.48
C ILE A 474 9.15 16.46 -17.52
N PRO A 475 9.51 17.43 -18.37
CA PRO A 475 10.54 17.25 -19.41
C PRO A 475 11.87 16.70 -18.87
N GLU A 476 12.27 17.09 -17.67
CA GLU A 476 13.50 16.65 -17.01
C GLU A 476 13.47 15.17 -16.58
N GLU A 477 12.29 14.57 -16.43
CA GLU A 477 12.10 13.19 -15.98
C GLU A 477 12.04 12.18 -17.13
N LEU A 478 12.07 12.63 -18.40
CA LEU A 478 11.94 11.76 -19.58
C LEU A 478 12.94 10.60 -19.61
N GLN A 479 14.11 10.77 -18.99
CA GLN A 479 15.12 9.72 -18.90
C GLN A 479 14.62 8.49 -18.11
N PHE A 480 13.62 8.64 -17.24
CA PHE A 480 12.96 7.53 -16.52
C PHE A 480 12.37 6.48 -17.47
N LEU A 481 11.92 6.89 -18.66
CA LEU A 481 11.39 5.99 -19.69
C LEU A 481 12.41 4.92 -20.12
N ARG A 482 13.72 5.24 -20.08
CA ARG A 482 14.79 4.28 -20.39
C ARG A 482 14.84 3.14 -19.37
N TYR A 483 14.63 3.45 -18.09
CA TYR A 483 14.60 2.48 -17.01
C TYR A 483 13.34 1.60 -17.07
N LEU A 484 12.18 2.18 -17.40
CA LEU A 484 10.96 1.40 -17.67
C LEU A 484 11.15 0.44 -18.86
N LYS A 485 11.78 0.91 -19.94
CA LYS A 485 12.09 0.06 -21.10
C LYS A 485 13.05 -1.08 -20.74
N ALA A 486 14.09 -0.80 -19.93
CA ALA A 486 15.01 -1.82 -19.43
C ALA A 486 14.30 -2.85 -18.53
N ALA A 487 13.31 -2.41 -17.74
CA ALA A 487 12.43 -3.28 -16.95
C ALA A 487 11.34 -4.00 -17.77
N LYS A 488 11.41 -3.96 -19.11
CA LYS A 488 10.44 -4.56 -20.04
C LYS A 488 9.00 -4.03 -19.86
N VAL A 489 8.88 -2.74 -19.53
CA VAL A 489 7.60 -2.02 -19.40
C VAL A 489 7.45 -1.05 -20.59
N PRO A 490 6.74 -1.44 -21.67
CA PRO A 490 6.48 -0.54 -22.79
C PRO A 490 5.37 0.45 -22.42
N VAL A 491 5.64 1.74 -22.61
CA VAL A 491 4.68 2.83 -22.41
C VAL A 491 4.53 3.64 -23.70
N LYS A 492 3.30 4.04 -24.02
CA LYS A 492 3.00 4.90 -25.18
C LYS A 492 2.89 6.36 -24.78
N GLU A 493 3.29 7.26 -25.64
CA GLU A 493 3.06 8.69 -25.42
C GLU A 493 1.60 9.05 -25.67
N TYR A 494 1.02 9.81 -24.76
CA TYR A 494 -0.28 10.44 -24.91
C TYR A 494 -0.12 11.94 -24.92
N GLU A 495 -0.44 12.54 -26.07
CA GLU A 495 -0.56 13.97 -26.19
C GLU A 495 -1.91 14.45 -25.63
N TYR A 496 -1.89 15.62 -24.99
CA TYR A 496 -3.11 16.28 -24.56
C TYR A 496 -3.22 17.65 -25.23
N ASP A 497 -4.44 18.03 -25.60
CA ASP A 497 -4.71 19.35 -26.15
C ASP A 497 -4.71 20.39 -25.03
N GLU A 498 -3.73 21.30 -25.06
CA GLU A 498 -3.60 22.39 -24.09
C GLU A 498 -4.85 23.29 -24.06
N LYS A 499 -5.56 23.44 -25.18
CA LYS A 499 -6.76 24.29 -25.26
C LYS A 499 -7.91 23.72 -24.44
N LYS A 500 -7.90 22.42 -24.17
CA LYS A 500 -8.93 21.73 -23.38
C LYS A 500 -8.59 21.68 -21.89
N LEU A 501 -7.48 22.29 -21.46
CA LEU A 501 -7.16 22.44 -20.04
C LEU A 501 -8.08 23.47 -19.39
N ALA A 502 -8.54 23.17 -18.18
CA ALA A 502 -9.33 24.10 -17.41
C ALA A 502 -8.51 25.36 -17.08
N ASN A 503 -9.00 26.54 -17.51
CA ASN A 503 -8.38 27.82 -17.16
C ASN A 503 -8.78 28.26 -15.75
N VAL A 504 -8.28 27.55 -14.73
CA VAL A 504 -8.64 27.75 -13.32
C VAL A 504 -7.47 28.21 -12.45
N GLN A 505 -6.27 28.37 -13.01
CA GLN A 505 -5.05 28.67 -12.25
C GLN A 505 -5.20 29.90 -11.35
N SER A 506 -5.65 31.03 -11.90
CA SER A 506 -5.81 32.28 -11.15
C SER A 506 -6.86 32.18 -10.03
N HIS A 507 -7.89 31.37 -10.22
CA HIS A 507 -8.91 31.10 -9.19
C HIS A 507 -8.33 30.24 -8.07
N LEU A 508 -7.56 29.20 -8.40
CA LEU A 508 -6.91 28.32 -7.43
C LEU A 508 -5.88 29.06 -6.58
N GLU A 509 -5.06 29.91 -7.20
CA GLU A 509 -4.08 30.75 -6.49
C GLU A 509 -4.77 31.70 -5.51
N LYS A 510 -5.86 32.36 -5.92
CA LYS A 510 -6.65 33.22 -5.02
C LYS A 510 -7.27 32.41 -3.88
N LEU A 511 -7.81 31.22 -4.16
CA LEU A 511 -8.40 30.35 -3.15
C LEU A 511 -7.37 29.93 -2.10
N VAL A 512 -6.18 29.49 -2.53
CA VAL A 512 -5.08 29.09 -1.64
C VAL A 512 -4.46 30.28 -0.90
N ALA A 513 -4.44 31.47 -1.51
CA ALA A 513 -3.98 32.69 -0.84
C ALA A 513 -4.95 33.16 0.26
N ASN A 514 -6.25 33.12 -0.01
CA ASN A 514 -7.28 33.62 0.90
C ASN A 514 -7.57 32.66 2.06
N ASN A 515 -7.43 31.36 1.86
CA ASN A 515 -7.70 30.36 2.90
C ASN A 515 -6.42 29.99 3.67
N TYR A 516 -6.33 30.45 4.92
CA TYR A 516 -5.16 30.20 5.79
C TYR A 516 -4.81 28.72 5.94
N TYR A 517 -5.79 27.83 6.16
CA TYR A 517 -5.54 26.41 6.37
C TYR A 517 -5.06 25.73 5.09
N LEU A 518 -5.67 26.07 3.97
CA LEU A 518 -5.28 25.54 2.66
C LEU A 518 -3.89 26.06 2.25
N ASN A 519 -3.58 27.34 2.52
CA ASN A 519 -2.26 27.92 2.31
C ASN A 519 -1.16 27.18 3.08
N LYS A 520 -1.43 26.89 4.36
CA LYS A 520 -0.50 26.13 5.21
C LYS A 520 -0.30 24.72 4.69
N SER A 521 -1.39 24.04 4.33
CA SER A 521 -1.36 22.70 3.72
C SER A 521 -0.55 22.68 2.42
N ALA A 522 -0.74 23.68 1.56
CA ALA A 522 0.00 23.88 0.31
C ALA A 522 1.50 24.07 0.55
N LYS A 523 1.91 24.88 1.54
CA LYS A 523 3.33 25.08 1.90
C LYS A 523 3.96 23.78 2.39
N ASP A 524 3.26 23.03 3.25
CA ASP A 524 3.72 21.75 3.77
C ASP A 524 3.82 20.69 2.66
N ALA A 525 2.89 20.72 1.70
CA ALA A 525 2.88 19.86 0.52
C ALA A 525 4.04 20.18 -0.43
N TYR A 526 4.21 21.45 -0.82
CA TYR A 526 5.32 21.92 -1.64
C TYR A 526 6.68 21.54 -1.05
N ARG A 527 6.90 21.81 0.25
CA ARG A 527 8.13 21.42 0.95
C ARG A 527 8.36 19.91 0.91
N SER A 528 7.31 19.13 1.18
CA SER A 528 7.43 17.68 1.20
C SER A 528 7.67 17.07 -0.18
N TYR A 529 7.12 17.66 -1.23
CA TYR A 529 7.33 17.25 -2.62
C TYR A 529 8.80 17.44 -2.99
N ILE A 530 9.37 18.61 -2.72
CA ILE A 530 10.80 18.86 -3.00
C ILE A 530 11.69 17.93 -2.17
N LEU A 531 11.36 17.68 -0.91
CA LEU A 531 12.12 16.74 -0.08
C LEU A 531 12.03 15.30 -0.59
N ALA A 532 10.84 14.87 -1.04
CA ALA A 532 10.64 13.55 -1.63
C ALA A 532 11.41 13.42 -2.96
N TYR A 533 11.36 14.45 -3.82
CA TYR A 533 12.18 14.53 -5.02
C TYR A 533 13.68 14.45 -4.68
N ASN A 534 14.10 15.15 -3.61
CA ASN A 534 15.46 15.08 -3.10
C ASN A 534 15.84 13.76 -2.44
N SER A 535 14.89 12.87 -2.13
CA SER A 535 15.19 11.56 -1.55
C SER A 535 15.22 10.45 -2.59
N HIS A 536 14.85 10.72 -3.84
CA HIS A 536 14.84 9.70 -4.91
C HIS A 536 16.22 9.03 -5.08
N SER A 537 16.21 7.73 -5.32
CA SER A 537 17.40 6.91 -5.52
C SER A 537 18.12 7.26 -6.82
N MET A 538 17.38 7.51 -7.90
CA MET A 538 17.92 7.88 -9.22
C MET A 538 18.21 9.39 -9.33
N LYS A 539 19.33 9.83 -8.73
CA LYS A 539 19.77 11.24 -8.71
C LYS A 539 20.14 11.82 -10.06
N ASP A 540 20.45 10.97 -11.03
CA ASP A 540 20.77 11.34 -12.40
C ASP A 540 19.54 11.89 -13.14
N ILE A 541 18.36 11.35 -12.84
CA ILE A 541 17.06 11.77 -13.38
C ILE A 541 16.41 12.80 -12.44
N PHE A 542 16.16 12.40 -11.20
CA PHE A 542 15.42 13.18 -10.20
C PHE A 542 16.36 14.12 -9.44
N ASN A 543 16.85 15.13 -10.14
CA ASN A 543 17.74 16.14 -9.57
C ASN A 543 16.97 17.42 -9.20
N VAL A 544 16.84 17.69 -7.89
CA VAL A 544 16.17 18.89 -7.37
C VAL A 544 16.78 20.18 -7.88
N HIS A 545 18.08 20.20 -8.15
CA HIS A 545 18.77 21.40 -8.64
C HIS A 545 18.45 21.73 -10.09
N ARG A 546 17.85 20.80 -10.84
CA ARG A 546 17.38 21.02 -12.22
C ARG A 546 15.91 21.44 -12.27
N LEU A 547 15.17 21.35 -11.17
CA LEU A 547 13.78 21.74 -11.12
C LEU A 547 13.62 23.26 -11.19
N ASP A 548 12.70 23.72 -12.03
CA ASP A 548 12.17 25.07 -11.95
C ASP A 548 11.24 25.19 -10.73
N LEU A 549 11.79 25.73 -9.64
CA LEU A 549 11.05 25.92 -8.38
C LEU A 549 9.86 26.86 -8.52
N GLN A 550 9.89 27.81 -9.46
CA GLN A 550 8.76 28.71 -9.70
C GLN A 550 7.63 27.96 -10.39
N ALA A 551 7.93 27.18 -11.44
CA ALA A 551 6.94 26.33 -12.08
C ALA A 551 6.38 25.26 -11.14
N VAL A 552 7.22 24.66 -10.28
CA VAL A 552 6.75 23.73 -9.24
C VAL A 552 5.85 24.45 -8.25
N ALA A 553 6.18 25.66 -7.81
CA ALA A 553 5.34 26.43 -6.88
C ALA A 553 3.95 26.72 -7.48
N ALA A 554 3.86 27.02 -8.77
CA ALA A 554 2.59 27.22 -9.47
C ALA A 554 1.68 25.98 -9.40
N SER A 555 2.25 24.77 -9.41
CA SER A 555 1.49 23.51 -9.27
C SER A 555 0.85 23.33 -7.88
N PHE A 556 1.35 24.05 -6.87
CA PHE A 556 0.77 24.13 -5.52
C PHE A 556 -0.02 25.43 -5.30
N CYS A 557 -0.40 26.10 -6.39
CA CYS A 557 -1.18 27.35 -6.40
C CYS A 557 -0.45 28.53 -5.72
N PHE A 558 0.87 28.61 -5.86
CA PHE A 558 1.65 29.78 -5.45
C PHE A 558 2.17 30.57 -6.65
N SER A 559 2.01 31.89 -6.61
CA SER A 559 2.63 32.82 -7.57
C SER A 559 4.14 32.95 -7.37
N CYS A 560 4.62 32.80 -6.12
CA CYS A 560 6.04 32.85 -5.76
C CYS A 560 6.43 31.63 -4.91
N PRO A 561 7.61 31.04 -5.14
CA PRO A 561 8.04 29.83 -4.42
C PRO A 561 8.22 30.09 -2.91
N PRO A 562 7.57 29.31 -2.03
CA PRO A 562 7.84 29.35 -0.60
C PRO A 562 9.29 28.98 -0.28
N LYS A 563 9.89 29.59 0.76
CA LYS A 563 11.24 29.23 1.21
C LYS A 563 11.28 27.80 1.74
N VAL A 564 12.16 26.98 1.19
CA VAL A 564 12.40 25.61 1.67
C VAL A 564 13.85 25.49 2.11
N ASN A 565 14.05 25.27 3.41
CA ASN A 565 15.36 24.89 3.95
C ASN A 565 15.60 23.43 3.59
N LEU A 566 16.22 23.22 2.44
CA LEU A 566 16.86 21.95 2.15
C LEU A 566 18.13 21.94 3.03
N ASN A 567 18.21 21.04 4.02
CA ASN A 567 19.47 20.77 4.73
C ASN A 567 20.41 20.10 3.73
N ILE A 568 20.97 20.93 2.87
CA ILE A 568 21.87 20.57 1.79
C ILE A 568 23.25 20.50 2.43
N GLU A 569 23.63 19.34 2.94
CA GLU A 569 25.03 18.94 2.84
C GLU A 569 25.28 18.57 1.37
N SER A 570 25.33 19.58 0.51
CA SER A 570 25.58 19.38 -0.91
C SER A 570 27.00 18.85 -1.09
N ASN A 571 27.13 17.64 -1.62
CA ASN A 571 28.30 17.30 -2.40
C ASN A 571 28.47 18.28 -3.59
N ALA A 572 27.44 19.02 -4.01
CA ALA A 572 27.53 20.15 -4.94
C ALA A 572 28.28 21.39 -4.40
N SER A 573 28.28 21.70 -3.09
CA SER A 573 29.13 22.75 -2.51
C SER A 573 30.57 22.28 -2.39
N LYS A 574 30.79 20.98 -2.20
CA LYS A 574 32.11 20.35 -2.35
C LYS A 574 32.57 20.34 -3.81
N PHE A 575 31.67 20.18 -4.78
CA PHE A 575 31.96 20.22 -6.22
C PHE A 575 32.27 21.65 -6.70
N ARG A 576 31.51 22.66 -6.28
CA ARG A 576 31.84 24.08 -6.48
C ARG A 576 33.13 24.49 -5.77
N LYS A 577 33.40 23.97 -4.56
CA LYS A 577 34.69 24.16 -3.88
C LYS A 577 35.84 23.41 -4.58
N LYS A 578 35.57 22.26 -5.23
CA LYS A 578 36.55 21.52 -6.04
C LYS A 578 36.88 22.26 -7.32
N MET A 579 35.89 22.78 -8.07
CA MET A 579 36.15 23.63 -9.24
C MET A 579 36.92 24.90 -8.85
N ARG A 580 36.55 25.57 -7.74
CA ARG A 580 37.33 26.71 -7.22
C ARG A 580 38.73 26.34 -6.70
N LYS A 581 38.99 25.08 -6.32
CA LYS A 581 40.32 24.62 -5.91
C LYS A 581 41.20 24.20 -7.09
N VAL A 582 40.61 23.79 -8.21
CA VAL A 582 41.35 23.43 -9.43
C VAL A 582 41.91 24.67 -10.13
N GLU A 583 41.26 25.82 -10.04
CA GLU A 583 41.79 27.12 -10.52
C GLU A 583 42.67 27.88 -9.50
N GLY A 584 42.97 27.28 -8.34
CA GLY A 584 43.52 28.02 -7.21
C GLY A 584 44.64 27.32 -6.44
N SER A 585 45.42 26.45 -7.08
CA SER A 585 46.57 25.80 -6.42
C SER A 585 47.90 26.22 -7.05
N ARG A 586 48.52 27.22 -6.41
CA ARG A 586 49.97 27.42 -6.23
C ARG A 586 50.87 26.53 -7.10
N HIS A 587 51.23 27.00 -8.29
CA HIS A 587 52.59 27.00 -8.85
C HIS A 587 52.54 27.85 -10.13
N GLY A 588 53.19 29.01 -10.10
CA GLY A 588 53.11 30.03 -11.16
C GLY A 588 53.94 29.66 -12.37
N PHE A 589 53.51 28.65 -13.12
CA PHE A 589 54.03 28.34 -14.45
C PHE A 589 52.92 28.58 -15.47
N SER A 590 53.26 29.26 -16.57
CA SER A 590 52.34 29.54 -17.69
C SER A 590 53.11 29.39 -19.01
N GLU A 591 52.40 29.15 -20.11
CA GLU A 591 52.99 28.96 -21.44
C GLU A 591 53.81 30.17 -21.92
N SER A 592 53.48 31.37 -21.44
CA SER A 592 54.22 32.62 -21.66
C SER A 592 55.36 32.88 -20.66
N SER A 593 55.54 32.01 -19.65
CA SER A 593 56.61 32.12 -18.64
C SER A 593 57.00 30.73 -18.13
N PRO A 594 57.84 29.99 -18.88
CA PRO A 594 58.14 28.59 -18.59
C PRO A 594 59.00 28.37 -17.34
N TYR A 595 59.56 29.43 -16.74
CA TYR A 595 60.46 29.33 -15.58
C TYR A 595 59.89 29.85 -14.26
N GLY A 596 58.66 30.40 -14.27
CA GLY A 596 57.98 30.89 -13.08
C GLY A 596 58.63 32.11 -12.41
N ARG A 597 57.96 32.70 -11.40
CA ARG A 597 58.44 33.92 -10.72
C ARG A 597 59.64 33.63 -9.80
N GLN A 598 60.79 34.24 -10.09
CA GLN A 598 61.90 34.36 -9.15
C GLN A 598 61.48 35.16 -7.91
N LYS A 599 61.87 34.67 -6.72
CA LYS A 599 61.77 35.44 -5.47
C LYS A 599 63.02 36.30 -5.32
N GLU A 600 62.86 37.51 -4.76
CA GLU A 600 63.99 38.38 -4.40
C GLU A 600 64.99 37.62 -3.51
N GLY A 601 66.25 37.53 -3.98
CA GLY A 601 67.37 36.88 -3.28
C GLY A 601 67.92 35.60 -3.89
N ASP A 602 67.42 35.10 -5.03
CA ASP A 602 67.92 33.87 -5.66
C ASP A 602 69.09 34.15 -6.62
N THR A 603 70.32 33.78 -6.24
CA THR A 603 71.58 34.08 -6.97
C THR A 603 72.11 32.92 -7.83
N ARG A 604 71.27 31.96 -8.19
CA ARG A 604 71.72 30.80 -8.99
C ARG A 604 71.75 31.13 -10.49
N GLN A 605 72.96 31.31 -11.03
CA GLN A 605 73.23 31.31 -12.47
C GLN A 605 73.23 29.87 -13.00
N PHE A 606 72.44 29.58 -14.03
CA PHE A 606 72.53 28.33 -14.79
C PHE A 606 73.18 28.59 -16.15
N VAL A 607 74.31 27.90 -16.37
CA VAL A 607 75.10 27.90 -17.61
C VAL A 607 74.33 27.15 -18.71
N ARG A 608 74.26 27.73 -19.91
CA ARG A 608 73.67 27.10 -21.09
C ARG A 608 74.69 26.18 -21.77
N TYR A 609 74.30 24.95 -22.07
CA TYR A 609 74.77 24.22 -23.25
C TYR A 609 73.64 24.20 -24.27
#